data_AF-A0A8T3Z9Z2-F1
#
_entry.id   AF-A0A8T3Z9Z2-F1
#
_cell.length_a   1.000
_cell.length_b   1.000
_cell.length_c   1.000
_cell.angle_alpha   90.00
_cell.angle_beta   90.00
_cell.angle_gamma   90.00
#
_symmetry.space_group_name_H-M   'P 1'
#
loop_
_entity.id
_entity.type
_entity.pdbx_description
1 polymer ?
#
loop_
_entity_poly.entity_id
_entity_poly.type
_entity_poly.pdbx_seq_one_letter_code
_entity_poly.pdbx_strand_id
1 'polypeptide(L)'
;MPRKARAMKKATGRGKARRPNPIPRPTARRQPKAKALHIPRKQSASSSAELRRRLTDQERRIRSLEIRLQTRVKREEHILAALGMQPNTLKPGAETRIDRVSKSLDKLAEQALANAKRMENILTALKNHREFLIKLNRRVYRQDAKERIRIELEVMKNTLSLLALGGYDFDHTIFSEIKRMHGLLRKEDAEMDAIRKRKEHLDKKYQEQVGRVDWENVYTRKKDIPGYG
;
A
#
# COMPACT_ATOMS: atom_id res chain seq x y z
N MET A 1 21.64 -51.53 -48.32
CA MET A 1 22.89 -51.50 -49.10
C MET A 1 23.96 -50.79 -48.25
N PRO A 2 25.23 -51.20 -48.14
CA PRO A 2 25.92 -52.52 -48.11
C PRO A 2 26.51 -52.82 -46.69
N ARG A 3 26.59 -54.05 -46.15
CA ARG A 3 27.45 -55.25 -46.38
C ARG A 3 28.90 -55.20 -45.85
N LYS A 4 29.16 -56.10 -44.86
CA LYS A 4 30.32 -57.02 -44.68
C LYS A 4 31.71 -56.37 -44.39
N ALA A 5 32.74 -56.97 -43.78
CA ALA A 5 33.07 -58.36 -43.44
C ALA A 5 34.15 -58.44 -42.33
N ARG A 6 34.16 -59.60 -41.64
CA ARG A 6 35.28 -60.30 -40.97
C ARG A 6 36.66 -60.17 -41.63
N ALA A 7 37.74 -60.23 -40.82
CA ALA A 7 38.78 -61.27 -40.96
C ALA A 7 39.77 -61.32 -39.78
N MET A 8 39.96 -62.53 -39.25
CA MET A 8 41.04 -62.97 -38.36
C MET A 8 42.31 -63.36 -39.15
N LYS A 9 43.48 -63.24 -38.52
CA LYS A 9 44.69 -64.11 -38.65
C LYS A 9 45.43 -64.00 -37.30
N LYS A 10 45.56 -65.02 -36.40
CA LYS A 10 46.34 -66.28 -36.42
C LYS A 10 47.76 -66.08 -37.01
N ALA A 11 48.88 -66.51 -36.42
CA ALA A 11 49.11 -67.66 -35.55
C ALA A 11 50.53 -67.63 -34.92
N THR A 12 50.72 -68.54 -33.95
CA THR A 12 51.97 -69.31 -33.64
C THR A 12 53.18 -68.56 -33.06
N GLY A 13 53.90 -69.04 -32.05
CA GLY A 13 53.82 -70.29 -31.30
C GLY A 13 55.17 -70.64 -30.66
N ARG A 14 55.09 -71.49 -29.63
CA ARG A 14 56.12 -72.41 -29.11
C ARG A 14 57.34 -71.83 -28.40
N GLY A 15 57.40 -72.11 -27.10
CA GLY A 15 58.62 -71.99 -26.30
C GLY A 15 59.60 -73.14 -26.52
N LYS A 16 60.81 -72.99 -25.96
CA LYS A 16 61.66 -74.06 -25.43
C LYS A 16 62.71 -73.48 -24.46
N ALA A 17 63.08 -74.35 -23.52
CA ALA A 17 63.76 -74.10 -22.24
C ALA A 17 65.22 -73.59 -22.32
N ARG A 18 65.66 -72.92 -21.24
CA ARG A 18 67.08 -72.70 -20.89
C ARG A 18 67.31 -73.03 -19.41
N ARG A 19 68.37 -73.77 -19.10
CA ARG A 19 69.12 -73.77 -17.82
C ARG A 19 70.56 -73.29 -18.14
N PRO A 20 71.41 -72.94 -17.17
CA PRO A 20 71.22 -71.99 -16.07
C PRO A 20 72.40 -70.99 -15.92
N ASN A 21 72.14 -69.85 -15.25
CA ASN A 21 73.08 -68.97 -14.49
C ASN A 21 74.33 -68.35 -15.20
N PRO A 22 74.86 -67.19 -14.76
CA PRO A 22 74.95 -66.70 -13.38
C PRO A 22 74.48 -65.26 -13.12
N ILE A 23 74.34 -64.99 -11.82
CA ILE A 23 73.84 -63.78 -11.17
C ILE A 23 74.80 -62.59 -11.39
N PRO A 24 74.32 -61.44 -11.89
CA PRO A 24 74.97 -60.15 -11.72
C PRO A 24 74.36 -59.36 -10.53
N ARG A 25 75.23 -58.68 -9.79
CA ARG A 25 74.99 -57.90 -8.57
C ARG A 25 73.86 -56.85 -8.70
N PRO A 26 73.16 -56.50 -7.61
CA PRO A 26 72.03 -55.57 -7.65
C PRO A 26 72.50 -54.13 -7.86
N THR A 27 72.24 -53.58 -9.04
CA THR A 27 72.18 -52.13 -9.27
C THR A 27 70.73 -51.66 -9.08
N ALA A 28 70.58 -50.58 -8.32
CA ALA A 28 69.32 -50.06 -7.79
C ALA A 28 68.24 -49.85 -8.88
N ARG A 29 67.06 -50.44 -8.67
CA ARG A 29 65.88 -50.29 -9.51
C ARG A 29 65.02 -49.11 -9.03
N ARG A 30 64.68 -48.23 -9.98
CA ARG A 30 63.74 -47.10 -9.92
C ARG A 30 62.48 -47.35 -9.07
N GLN A 31 62.02 -46.30 -8.38
CA GLN A 31 60.58 -46.00 -8.26
C GLN A 31 60.30 -44.50 -8.50
N PRO A 32 59.19 -44.15 -9.17
CA PRO A 32 58.80 -42.77 -9.46
C PRO A 32 58.33 -42.04 -8.20
N LYS A 33 58.68 -40.76 -8.10
CA LYS A 33 58.24 -39.86 -7.03
C LYS A 33 56.71 -39.79 -7.01
N ALA A 34 56.08 -40.43 -6.03
CA ALA A 34 54.75 -40.03 -5.58
C ALA A 34 54.88 -38.57 -5.09
N LYS A 35 54.24 -37.63 -5.80
CA LYS A 35 54.04 -36.27 -5.30
C LYS A 35 53.20 -36.38 -4.02
N ALA A 36 53.87 -36.40 -2.87
CA ALA A 36 53.22 -36.19 -1.60
C ALA A 36 52.50 -34.83 -1.67
N LEU A 37 51.18 -34.84 -1.49
CA LEU A 37 50.36 -33.67 -1.21
C LEU A 37 50.85 -33.06 0.11
N HIS A 38 51.92 -32.28 0.05
CA HIS A 38 52.42 -31.53 1.18
C HIS A 38 51.61 -30.23 1.30
N ILE A 39 50.36 -30.37 1.72
CA ILE A 39 49.58 -29.23 2.24
C ILE A 39 50.28 -28.83 3.55
N PRO A 40 50.71 -27.57 3.73
CA PRO A 40 51.45 -27.18 4.92
C PRO A 40 50.51 -27.23 6.13
N ARG A 41 50.79 -28.15 7.08
CA ARG A 41 50.05 -28.33 8.35
C ARG A 41 49.75 -27.03 9.11
N LYS A 42 50.57 -25.97 8.90
CA LYS A 42 50.38 -24.64 9.49
C LYS A 42 49.18 -23.88 8.91
N GLN A 43 48.91 -23.99 7.60
CA GLN A 43 47.76 -23.34 6.95
C GLN A 43 46.44 -24.04 7.29
N SER A 44 46.44 -25.37 7.44
CA SER A 44 45.27 -26.12 7.92
C SER A 44 44.99 -25.84 9.41
N ALA A 45 46.04 -25.66 10.23
CA ALA A 45 45.89 -25.32 11.63
C ALA A 45 45.35 -23.89 11.83
N SER A 46 45.85 -22.90 11.08
CA SER A 46 45.33 -21.53 11.14
C SER A 46 43.89 -21.44 10.65
N SER A 47 43.55 -22.11 9.54
CA SER A 47 42.18 -22.20 9.04
C SER A 47 41.24 -22.88 10.04
N SER A 48 41.69 -23.95 10.71
CA SER A 48 40.90 -24.60 11.77
C SER A 48 40.68 -23.71 13.00
N ALA A 49 41.65 -22.86 13.36
CA ALA A 49 41.54 -21.92 14.47
C ALA A 49 40.57 -20.76 14.13
N GLU A 50 40.59 -20.27 12.89
CA GLU A 50 39.64 -19.27 12.41
C GLU A 50 38.21 -19.81 12.35
N LEU A 51 38.02 -21.05 11.89
CA LEU A 51 36.72 -21.72 11.88
C LEU A 51 36.18 -21.90 13.30
N ARG A 52 37.04 -22.28 14.26
CA ARG A 52 36.65 -22.38 15.69
C ARG A 52 36.22 -21.03 16.26
N ARG A 53 36.94 -19.95 15.95
CA ARG A 53 36.55 -18.59 16.37
C ARG A 53 35.19 -18.18 15.80
N ARG A 54 34.96 -18.41 14.49
CA ARG A 54 33.67 -18.14 13.85
C ARG A 54 32.54 -18.97 14.46
N LEU A 55 32.81 -20.22 14.82
CA LEU A 55 31.84 -21.10 15.47
C LEU A 55 31.49 -20.57 16.88
N THR A 56 32.47 -20.15 17.68
CA THR A 56 32.21 -19.53 18.98
C THR A 56 31.45 -18.21 18.88
N ASP A 57 31.70 -17.41 17.84
CA ASP A 57 30.97 -16.16 17.60
C ASP A 57 29.53 -16.44 17.15
N GLN A 58 29.30 -17.48 16.34
CA GLN A 58 27.97 -17.93 15.97
C GLN A 58 27.21 -18.49 17.17
N GLU A 59 27.86 -19.27 18.04
CA GLU A 59 27.25 -19.76 19.29
C GLU A 59 26.85 -18.60 20.22
N ARG A 60 27.69 -17.57 20.35
CA ARG A 60 27.36 -16.36 21.12
C ARG A 60 26.17 -15.62 20.53
N ARG A 61 26.12 -15.49 19.19
CA ARG A 61 24.97 -14.89 18.49
C ARG A 61 23.70 -15.69 18.72
N ILE A 62 23.75 -17.02 18.59
CA ILE A 62 22.61 -17.92 18.85
C ILE A 62 22.12 -17.73 20.28
N ARG A 63 23.00 -17.77 21.29
CA ARG A 63 22.62 -17.55 22.69
C ARG A 63 21.98 -16.18 22.92
N SER A 64 22.51 -15.13 22.29
CA SER A 64 21.91 -13.79 22.39
C SER A 64 20.52 -13.71 21.76
N LEU A 65 20.30 -14.43 20.65
CA LEU A 65 19.01 -14.52 19.97
C LEU A 65 18.02 -15.36 20.78
N GLU A 66 18.46 -16.44 21.40
CA GLU A 66 17.66 -17.25 22.33
C GLU A 66 17.18 -16.43 23.52
N ILE A 67 18.06 -15.63 24.16
CA ILE A 67 17.66 -14.74 25.26
C ILE A 67 16.64 -13.70 24.79
N ARG A 68 16.80 -13.14 23.59
CA ARG A 68 15.83 -12.20 22.99
C ARG A 68 14.49 -12.86 22.67
N LEU A 69 14.51 -14.11 22.19
CA LEU A 69 13.29 -14.88 21.95
C LEU A 69 12.58 -15.21 23.26
N GLN A 70 13.30 -15.67 24.29
CA GLN A 70 12.72 -15.96 25.60
C GLN A 70 12.10 -14.72 26.25
N THR A 71 12.76 -13.56 26.16
CA THR A 71 12.20 -12.30 26.67
C THR A 71 10.98 -11.85 25.89
N ARG A 72 10.94 -12.08 24.57
CA ARG A 72 9.77 -11.82 23.74
C ARG A 72 8.60 -12.75 24.08
N VAL A 73 8.84 -14.06 24.20
CA VAL A 73 7.81 -15.05 24.57
C VAL A 73 7.19 -14.70 25.91
N LYS A 74 8.00 -14.36 26.93
CA LYS A 74 7.48 -13.92 28.24
C LYS A 74 6.61 -12.66 28.14
N ARG A 75 7.00 -11.67 27.32
CA ARG A 75 6.17 -10.48 27.10
C ARG A 75 4.85 -10.81 26.42
N GLU A 76 4.89 -11.68 25.41
CA GLU A 76 3.70 -12.15 24.72
C GLU A 76 2.77 -12.92 25.67
N GLU A 77 3.30 -13.78 26.54
CA GLU A 77 2.53 -14.47 27.61
C GLU A 77 1.86 -13.48 28.57
N HIS A 78 2.58 -12.45 29.03
CA HIS A 78 2.00 -11.43 29.91
C HIS A 78 0.89 -10.61 29.23
N ILE A 79 1.06 -10.27 27.94
CA ILE A 79 0.05 -9.56 27.16
C ILE A 79 -1.18 -10.44 26.94
N LEU A 80 -0.99 -11.73 26.61
CA LEU A 80 -2.07 -12.68 26.43
C LEU A 80 -2.85 -12.92 27.73
N ALA A 81 -2.15 -13.02 28.86
CA ALA A 81 -2.76 -13.13 30.18
C ALA A 81 -3.59 -11.88 30.55
N ALA A 82 -3.08 -10.67 30.28
CA ALA A 82 -3.81 -9.42 30.50
C ALA A 82 -5.09 -9.31 29.66
N LEU A 83 -5.13 -9.98 28.51
CA LEU A 83 -6.28 -10.06 27.60
C LEU A 83 -7.17 -11.29 27.87
N GLY A 84 -6.88 -12.09 28.90
CA GLY A 84 -7.66 -13.28 29.27
C GLY A 84 -7.53 -14.45 28.29
N MET A 85 -6.46 -14.52 27.49
CA MET A 85 -6.25 -15.53 26.45
C MET A 85 -5.21 -16.59 26.89
N GLN A 86 -5.49 -17.87 26.60
CA GLN A 86 -4.57 -18.98 26.87
C GLN A 86 -3.45 -19.01 25.81
N PRO A 87 -2.16 -19.18 26.21
CA PRO A 87 -1.02 -19.11 25.29
C PRO A 87 -0.95 -20.26 24.27
N ASN A 88 -1.68 -21.37 24.50
CA ASN A 88 -1.56 -22.60 23.69
C ASN A 88 -2.63 -22.79 22.60
N THR A 89 -3.48 -21.79 22.32
CA THR A 89 -4.52 -21.93 21.26
C THR A 89 -4.09 -21.45 19.87
N LEU A 90 -2.85 -20.98 19.71
CA LEU A 90 -2.42 -20.24 18.51
C LEU A 90 -1.51 -21.11 17.64
N LYS A 91 -2.05 -21.63 16.53
CA LYS A 91 -1.25 -22.24 15.45
C LYS A 91 -0.37 -21.18 14.79
N PRO A 92 0.89 -21.49 14.42
CA PRO A 92 1.75 -20.56 13.70
C PRO A 92 1.10 -20.17 12.36
N GLY A 93 0.82 -18.88 12.18
CA GLY A 93 0.14 -18.33 11.00
C GLY A 93 -1.36 -18.07 11.14
N ALA A 94 -1.97 -18.35 12.30
CA ALA A 94 -3.34 -17.91 12.56
C ALA A 94 -3.33 -16.41 12.89
N GLU A 95 -4.08 -15.59 12.14
CA GLU A 95 -4.34 -14.20 12.52
C GLU A 95 -4.82 -14.18 13.97
N THR A 96 -4.00 -13.61 14.85
CA THR A 96 -4.37 -13.49 16.25
C THR A 96 -5.56 -12.55 16.36
N ARG A 97 -6.37 -12.68 17.41
CA ARG A 97 -7.44 -11.68 17.66
C ARG A 97 -6.85 -10.28 17.79
N ILE A 98 -5.60 -10.18 18.24
CA ILE A 98 -4.81 -8.95 18.31
C ILE A 98 -4.54 -8.41 16.89
N ASP A 99 -4.11 -9.23 15.94
CA ASP A 99 -3.91 -8.79 14.55
C ASP A 99 -5.20 -8.28 13.90
N ARG A 100 -6.34 -8.91 14.20
CA ARG A 100 -7.66 -8.43 13.73
C ARG A 100 -8.03 -7.10 14.36
N VAL A 101 -7.78 -6.93 15.65
CA VAL A 101 -8.01 -5.66 16.35
C VAL A 101 -7.09 -4.57 15.80
N SER A 102 -5.80 -4.84 15.60
CA SER A 102 -4.85 -3.91 14.98
C SER A 102 -5.30 -3.51 13.58
N LYS A 103 -5.66 -4.48 12.71
CA LYS A 103 -6.19 -4.17 11.38
C LYS A 103 -7.50 -3.37 11.42
N SER A 104 -8.35 -3.60 12.43
CA SER A 104 -9.59 -2.83 12.61
C SER A 104 -9.32 -1.40 13.07
N LEU A 105 -8.31 -1.21 13.93
CA LEU A 105 -7.85 0.10 14.37
C LEU A 105 -7.21 0.88 13.22
N ASP A 106 -6.41 0.21 12.38
CA ASP A 106 -5.81 0.83 11.20
C ASP A 106 -6.90 1.30 10.23
N LYS A 107 -7.92 0.47 9.96
CA LYS A 107 -9.08 0.86 9.14
C LYS A 107 -9.85 2.03 9.75
N LEU A 108 -10.02 2.05 11.07
CA LEU A 108 -10.69 3.16 11.77
C LEU A 108 -9.87 4.45 11.64
N ALA A 109 -8.55 4.37 11.76
CA ALA A 109 -7.63 5.50 11.59
C ALA A 109 -7.68 6.04 10.16
N GLU A 110 -7.70 5.17 9.15
CA GLU A 110 -7.88 5.57 7.74
C GLU A 110 -9.23 6.25 7.51
N GLN A 111 -10.31 5.72 8.09
CA GLN A 111 -11.64 6.35 8.02
C GLN A 111 -11.68 7.71 8.73
N ALA A 112 -11.04 7.84 9.89
CA ALA A 112 -10.94 9.10 10.61
C ALA A 112 -10.16 10.15 9.80
N LEU A 113 -9.05 9.76 9.15
CA LEU A 113 -8.29 10.63 8.26
C LEU A 113 -9.09 11.03 7.01
N ALA A 114 -9.82 10.10 6.41
CA ALA A 114 -10.70 10.40 5.29
C ALA A 114 -11.81 11.38 5.68
N ASN A 115 -12.40 11.20 6.88
CA ASN A 115 -13.40 12.09 7.42
C ASN A 115 -12.83 13.47 7.75
N ALA A 116 -11.62 13.56 8.31
CA ALA A 116 -10.93 14.82 8.55
C ALA A 116 -10.72 15.62 7.25
N LYS A 117 -10.26 14.95 6.18
CA LYS A 117 -10.13 15.57 4.85
C LYS A 117 -11.48 16.02 4.28
N ARG A 118 -12.54 15.23 4.45
CA ARG A 118 -13.90 15.63 4.05
C ARG A 118 -14.37 16.86 4.82
N MET A 119 -14.16 16.91 6.13
CA MET A 119 -14.49 18.06 6.97
C MET A 119 -13.71 19.30 6.54
N GLU A 120 -12.41 19.17 6.26
CA GLU A 120 -11.58 20.26 5.74
C GLU A 120 -12.15 20.83 4.43
N ASN A 121 -12.49 19.96 3.46
CA ASN A 121 -13.12 20.39 2.21
C ASN A 121 -14.46 21.11 2.44
N ILE A 122 -15.29 20.60 3.36
CA ILE A 122 -16.56 21.25 3.74
C ILE A 122 -16.30 22.63 4.35
N LEU A 123 -15.35 22.75 5.27
CA LEU A 123 -15.00 24.01 5.91
C LEU A 123 -14.44 25.04 4.92
N THR A 124 -13.61 24.60 3.97
CA THR A 124 -13.12 25.45 2.88
C THR A 124 -14.28 25.91 1.98
N ALA A 125 -15.20 25.01 1.62
CA ALA A 125 -16.38 25.37 0.83
C ALA A 125 -17.27 26.38 1.56
N LEU A 126 -17.49 26.19 2.86
CA LEU A 126 -18.27 27.12 3.70
C LEU A 126 -17.59 28.49 3.82
N LYS A 127 -16.27 28.53 4.00
CA LYS A 127 -15.50 29.79 4.02
C LYS A 127 -15.65 30.53 2.69
N ASN A 128 -15.45 29.84 1.57
CA ASN A 128 -15.59 30.43 0.24
C ASN A 128 -17.02 30.95 0.00
N HIS A 129 -18.03 30.21 0.46
CA HIS A 129 -19.43 30.63 0.37
C HIS A 129 -19.70 31.87 1.23
N ARG A 130 -19.18 31.93 2.46
CA ARG A 130 -19.29 33.11 3.33
C ARG A 130 -18.63 34.34 2.71
N GLU A 131 -17.41 34.20 2.20
CA GLU A 131 -16.71 35.30 1.52
C GLU A 131 -17.47 35.78 0.29
N PHE A 132 -18.07 34.85 -0.45
CA PHE A 132 -18.94 35.17 -1.57
C PHE A 132 -20.18 35.97 -1.12
N LEU A 133 -20.88 35.52 -0.08
CA LEU A 133 -22.03 36.25 0.48
C LEU A 133 -21.66 37.65 1.00
N ILE A 134 -20.48 37.82 1.61
CA ILE A 134 -19.97 39.13 2.04
C ILE A 134 -19.73 40.04 0.83
N LYS A 135 -19.12 39.53 -0.25
CA LYS A 135 -18.93 40.28 -1.51
C LYS A 135 -20.26 40.63 -2.17
N LEU A 136 -21.23 39.73 -2.07
CA LEU A 136 -22.59 39.86 -2.60
C LEU A 136 -23.34 40.98 -1.87
N ASN A 137 -23.32 40.99 -0.54
CA ASN A 137 -23.94 42.03 0.29
C ASN A 137 -23.37 43.43 -0.04
N ARG A 138 -22.07 43.52 -0.39
CA ARG A 138 -21.44 44.78 -0.83
C ARG A 138 -21.83 45.23 -2.25
N ARG A 139 -22.25 44.32 -3.14
CA ARG A 139 -22.51 44.60 -4.57
C ARG A 139 -23.99 44.70 -4.96
N VAL A 140 -24.89 44.09 -4.20
CA VAL A 140 -26.32 43.96 -4.57
C VAL A 140 -27.03 45.31 -4.76
N TYR A 141 -26.54 46.39 -4.17
CA TYR A 141 -27.18 47.70 -4.29
C TYR A 141 -26.81 48.51 -5.54
N ARG A 142 -25.94 48.04 -6.45
CA ARG A 142 -25.44 48.84 -7.59
C ARG A 142 -25.34 48.14 -8.96
N GLN A 143 -25.89 46.93 -9.14
CA GLN A 143 -25.59 46.10 -10.32
C GLN A 143 -26.75 45.84 -11.29
N ASP A 144 -26.39 45.67 -12.57
CA ASP A 144 -27.26 45.32 -13.69
C ASP A 144 -27.99 43.98 -13.49
N ALA A 145 -29.18 43.86 -14.09
CA ALA A 145 -30.02 42.67 -13.99
C ALA A 145 -29.32 41.37 -14.42
N LYS A 146 -28.40 41.41 -15.38
CA LYS A 146 -27.58 40.26 -15.80
C LYS A 146 -26.68 39.77 -14.67
N GLU A 147 -26.00 40.70 -14.00
CA GLU A 147 -25.06 40.37 -12.94
C GLU A 147 -25.81 39.91 -11.68
N ARG A 148 -26.99 40.46 -11.39
CA ARG A 148 -27.88 39.96 -10.33
C ARG A 148 -28.27 38.50 -10.55
N ILE A 149 -28.71 38.12 -11.75
CA ILE A 149 -29.06 36.73 -12.07
C ILE A 149 -27.83 35.83 -11.98
N ARG A 150 -26.66 36.28 -12.46
CA ARG A 150 -25.42 35.52 -12.36
C ARG A 150 -25.06 35.21 -10.91
N ILE A 151 -25.18 36.20 -10.04
CA ILE A 151 -24.92 36.09 -8.62
C ILE A 151 -25.89 35.10 -7.97
N GLU A 152 -27.19 35.19 -8.27
CA GLU A 152 -28.20 34.26 -7.75
C GLU A 152 -27.89 32.80 -8.14
N LEU A 153 -27.48 32.56 -9.39
CA LEU A 153 -27.08 31.23 -9.86
C LEU A 153 -25.83 30.70 -9.14
N GLU A 154 -24.87 31.57 -8.82
CA GLU A 154 -23.69 31.20 -8.03
C GLU A 154 -24.06 30.85 -6.58
N VAL A 155 -25.01 31.59 -5.96
CA VAL A 155 -25.57 31.21 -4.65
C VAL A 155 -26.19 29.83 -4.73
N MET A 156 -27.11 29.60 -5.67
CA MET A 156 -27.81 28.33 -5.83
C MET A 156 -26.85 27.16 -6.01
N LYS A 157 -25.85 27.30 -6.88
CA LYS A 157 -24.84 26.27 -7.10
C LYS A 157 -24.06 25.96 -5.82
N ASN A 158 -23.63 26.99 -5.10
CA ASN A 158 -22.85 26.82 -3.88
C ASN A 158 -23.68 26.15 -2.78
N THR A 159 -24.94 26.55 -2.62
CA THR A 159 -25.86 25.95 -1.64
C THR A 159 -26.09 24.47 -1.94
N LEU A 160 -26.39 24.09 -3.19
CA LEU A 160 -26.54 22.67 -3.56
C LEU A 160 -25.23 21.89 -3.38
N SER A 161 -24.08 22.51 -3.67
CA SER A 161 -22.78 21.86 -3.48
C SER A 161 -22.50 21.60 -1.99
N LEU A 162 -22.83 22.55 -1.12
CA LEU A 162 -22.69 22.39 0.33
C LEU A 162 -23.61 21.30 0.88
N LEU A 163 -24.86 21.29 0.41
CA LEU A 163 -25.81 20.26 0.82
C LEU A 163 -25.42 18.87 0.31
N ALA A 164 -24.90 18.78 -0.91
CA ALA A 164 -24.38 17.52 -1.46
C ALA A 164 -23.19 16.99 -0.65
N LEU A 165 -22.30 17.88 -0.21
CA LEU A 165 -21.22 17.51 0.71
C LEU A 165 -21.73 17.07 2.09
N GLY A 166 -22.89 17.59 2.51
CA GLY A 166 -23.61 17.15 3.71
C GLY A 166 -24.32 15.80 3.57
N GLY A 167 -24.26 15.17 2.40
CA GLY A 167 -24.86 13.85 2.13
C GLY A 167 -26.29 13.90 1.58
N TYR A 168 -26.76 15.05 1.11
CA TYR A 168 -28.05 15.17 0.45
C TYR A 168 -27.92 14.94 -1.07
N ASP A 169 -28.74 14.04 -1.61
CA ASP A 169 -28.77 13.77 -3.05
C ASP A 169 -29.71 14.75 -3.76
N PHE A 170 -29.21 15.35 -4.84
CA PHE A 170 -29.96 16.28 -5.68
C PHE A 170 -29.94 15.83 -7.14
N ASP A 171 -30.95 16.23 -7.89
CA ASP A 171 -30.96 16.02 -9.34
C ASP A 171 -29.80 16.78 -10.02
N HIS A 172 -28.88 16.02 -10.63
CA HIS A 172 -27.74 16.56 -11.37
C HIS A 172 -28.14 17.46 -12.56
N THR A 173 -29.38 17.34 -13.05
CA THR A 173 -29.89 18.22 -14.12
C THR A 173 -29.83 19.69 -13.71
N ILE A 174 -30.05 20.02 -12.43
CA ILE A 174 -30.04 21.40 -11.93
C ILE A 174 -28.65 22.03 -12.05
N PHE A 175 -27.60 21.30 -11.69
CA PHE A 175 -26.22 21.77 -11.87
C PHE A 175 -25.89 22.03 -13.35
N SER A 176 -26.40 21.18 -14.24
CA SER A 176 -26.22 21.34 -15.68
C SER A 176 -26.98 22.56 -16.22
N GLU A 177 -28.20 22.81 -15.74
CA GLU A 177 -29.03 23.96 -16.10
C GLU A 177 -28.42 25.27 -15.59
N ILE A 178 -27.90 25.30 -14.36
CA ILE A 178 -27.15 26.45 -13.82
C ILE A 178 -25.92 26.74 -14.69
N LYS A 179 -25.15 25.72 -15.10
CA LYS A 179 -23.98 25.90 -15.97
C LYS A 179 -24.37 26.44 -17.36
N ARG A 180 -25.48 25.97 -17.92
CA ARG A 180 -26.04 26.49 -19.20
C ARG A 180 -26.48 27.95 -19.06
N MET A 181 -27.15 28.31 -17.97
CA MET A 181 -27.56 29.69 -17.68
C MET A 181 -26.36 30.64 -17.54
N HIS A 182 -25.28 30.22 -16.88
CA HIS A 182 -24.03 30.99 -16.87
C HIS A 182 -23.46 31.20 -18.28
N GLY A 183 -23.55 30.20 -19.16
CA GLY A 183 -23.15 30.32 -20.56
C GLY A 183 -24.00 31.34 -21.33
N LEU A 184 -25.31 31.38 -21.08
CA LEU A 184 -26.23 32.34 -21.71
C LEU A 184 -25.97 33.78 -21.23
N LEU A 185 -25.73 33.98 -19.93
CA LEU A 185 -25.46 35.30 -19.36
C LEU A 185 -24.14 35.93 -19.83
N ARG A 186 -23.20 35.12 -20.33
CA ARG A 186 -21.93 35.60 -20.92
C ARG A 186 -22.10 36.14 -22.35
N LYS A 187 -23.20 35.82 -23.03
CA LYS A 187 -23.47 36.32 -24.38
C LYS A 187 -24.00 37.75 -24.26
N GLU A 188 -23.39 38.68 -24.99
CA GLU A 188 -23.80 40.09 -24.97
C GLU A 188 -25.23 40.27 -25.51
N ASP A 189 -25.57 39.55 -26.58
CA ASP A 189 -26.90 39.59 -27.26
C ASP A 189 -28.00 38.76 -26.58
N ALA A 190 -27.78 38.30 -25.34
CA ALA A 190 -28.74 37.40 -24.71
C ALA A 190 -30.06 38.12 -24.36
N GLU A 191 -31.17 37.62 -24.88
CA GLU A 191 -32.52 38.09 -24.57
C GLU A 191 -32.85 37.92 -23.08
N MET A 192 -33.01 39.04 -22.39
CA MET A 192 -33.22 39.05 -20.94
C MET A 192 -34.54 38.42 -20.52
N ASP A 193 -35.58 38.53 -21.34
CA ASP A 193 -36.89 37.94 -21.03
C ASP A 193 -36.87 36.42 -21.11
N ALA A 194 -36.16 35.86 -22.10
CA ALA A 194 -35.92 34.43 -22.20
C ALA A 194 -35.10 33.91 -21.01
N ILE A 195 -34.06 34.65 -20.60
CA ILE A 195 -33.25 34.33 -19.42
C ILE A 195 -34.10 34.37 -18.15
N ARG A 196 -34.96 35.38 -17.96
CA ARG A 196 -35.83 35.49 -16.79
C ARG A 196 -36.81 34.32 -16.68
N LYS A 197 -37.49 33.97 -17.77
CA LYS A 197 -38.41 32.81 -17.78
C LYS A 197 -37.69 31.51 -17.45
N ARG A 198 -36.49 31.32 -18.00
CA ARG A 198 -35.68 30.11 -17.76
C ARG A 198 -35.15 30.07 -16.33
N LYS A 199 -34.82 31.23 -15.76
CA LYS A 199 -34.44 31.39 -14.36
C LYS A 199 -35.60 31.06 -13.42
N GLU A 200 -36.81 31.53 -13.71
CA GLU A 200 -37.99 31.24 -12.90
C GLU A 200 -38.33 29.74 -12.88
N HIS A 201 -38.18 29.06 -14.01
CA HIS A 201 -38.32 27.60 -14.06
C HIS A 201 -37.26 26.88 -13.21
N LEU A 202 -36.02 27.35 -13.29
CA LEU A 202 -34.92 26.82 -12.49
C LEU A 202 -35.11 27.08 -10.99
N ASP A 203 -35.65 28.24 -10.61
CA ASP A 203 -35.98 28.57 -9.22
C ASP A 203 -37.00 27.60 -8.65
N LYS A 204 -38.05 27.24 -9.41
CA LYS A 204 -39.06 26.27 -8.96
C LYS A 204 -38.43 24.92 -8.67
N LYS A 205 -37.64 24.39 -9.62
CA LYS A 205 -36.91 23.12 -9.43
C LYS A 205 -35.95 23.18 -8.25
N TYR A 206 -35.24 24.30 -8.09
CA TYR A 206 -34.32 24.50 -6.98
C TYR A 206 -35.04 24.50 -5.63
N GLN A 207 -36.16 25.22 -5.51
CA GLN A 207 -36.95 25.28 -4.29
C GLN A 207 -37.59 23.93 -3.96
N GLU A 208 -38.04 23.17 -4.96
CA GLU A 208 -38.54 21.81 -4.75
C GLU A 208 -37.48 20.87 -4.18
N GLN A 209 -36.21 21.03 -4.58
CA GLN A 209 -35.10 20.21 -4.09
C GLN A 209 -34.60 20.66 -2.72
N VAL A 210 -34.48 21.97 -2.52
CA VAL A 210 -34.08 22.57 -1.23
C VAL A 210 -35.16 22.40 -0.16
N GLY A 211 -36.44 22.41 -0.54
CA GLY A 211 -37.56 22.16 0.37
C GLY A 211 -37.66 20.71 0.86
N ARG A 212 -37.03 19.75 0.18
CA ARG A 212 -36.91 18.36 0.65
C ARG A 212 -35.87 18.20 1.75
N VAL A 213 -35.01 19.19 1.94
CA VAL A 213 -34.02 19.19 3.01
C VAL A 213 -34.72 19.54 4.31
N ASP A 214 -34.61 18.65 5.29
CA ASP A 214 -35.10 18.89 6.64
C ASP A 214 -34.15 19.84 7.39
N TRP A 215 -34.42 21.13 7.24
CA TRP A 215 -33.63 22.21 7.84
C TRP A 215 -33.66 22.20 9.38
N GLU A 216 -34.71 21.65 9.98
CA GLU A 216 -34.88 21.58 11.43
C GLU A 216 -33.97 20.49 12.03
N ASN A 217 -33.85 19.35 11.34
CA ASN A 217 -32.86 18.32 11.66
C ASN A 217 -31.41 18.79 11.42
N VAL A 218 -31.15 19.63 10.40
CA VAL A 218 -29.82 20.25 10.20
C VAL A 218 -29.50 21.22 11.34
N TYR A 219 -30.47 22.02 11.79
CA TYR A 219 -30.28 23.02 12.82
C TYR A 219 -30.13 22.43 14.22
N THR A 220 -30.85 21.36 14.54
CA THR A 220 -30.75 20.67 15.85
C THR A 220 -29.38 20.03 16.05
N ARG A 221 -28.80 19.40 15.02
CA ARG A 221 -27.43 18.85 15.05
C ARG A 221 -26.34 19.89 15.31
N LYS A 222 -26.63 21.20 15.14
CA LYS A 222 -25.70 22.28 15.47
C LYS A 222 -25.43 22.36 16.97
N LYS A 223 -26.41 21.99 17.82
CA LYS A 223 -26.26 21.99 19.29
C LYS A 223 -25.29 20.91 19.78
N ASP A 224 -25.06 19.88 18.97
CA ASP A 224 -24.15 18.77 19.27
C ASP A 224 -22.70 19.06 18.85
N ILE A 225 -22.43 20.21 18.24
CA ILE A 225 -21.08 20.65 17.85
C ILE A 225 -20.44 21.35 19.06
N PRO A 226 -19.36 20.79 19.66
CA PRO A 226 -18.68 21.43 20.79
C PRO A 226 -18.19 22.84 20.40
N GLY A 227 -18.60 23.85 21.17
CA GLY A 227 -18.24 25.26 20.95
C GLY A 227 -19.32 26.15 20.30
N TYR A 228 -20.52 25.62 20.01
CA TYR A 228 -21.69 26.39 19.56
C TYR A 228 -22.88 26.31 20.53
N GLY A 229 -22.58 26.20 21.83
CA GLY A 229 -23.53 26.38 22.95
C GLY A 229 -23.30 27.70 23.66
#